data_AF-A0A7H1N3I4-F1
#
_entry.id   AF-A0A7H1N3I4-F1
#
_cell.length_a   1.000
_cell.length_b   1.000
_cell.length_c   1.000
_cell.angle_alpha   90.00
_cell.angle_beta   90.00
_cell.angle_gamma   90.00
#
_symmetry.space_group_name_H-M   'P 1'
#
loop_
_entity.id
_entity.type
_entity.pdbx_description
1 polymer ?
#
loop_
_entity_poly.entity_id
_entity_poly.type
_entity_poly.pdbx_seq_one_letter_code
_entity_poly.pdbx_strand_id
1 'polypeptide(L)'
;MKRSNGFILPLAGVVALLPVMASAQTTWIGNVFVSAVPAPASCLNSSGVSVAEVGDAYRGVYRPAVSGLGNGADSYLALVGARSSFTIMVPNNTFRAGINYGSSYVSSTINFGSNTAGITAWTQVPVTPAATTLNVTVTATLANFWNVKGCTVTLQGGFTLAP
;
A
#
# COMPACT_ATOMS: atom_id res chain seq x y z
N MET A 1 1.45 -18.78 76.05
CA MET A 1 1.82 -18.79 74.61
C MET A 1 0.61 -19.25 73.80
N LYS A 2 -0.08 -18.34 73.09
CA LYS A 2 -1.23 -18.62 72.21
C LYS A 2 -0.77 -18.37 70.77
N ARG A 3 -0.75 -19.39 69.91
CA ARG A 3 -0.44 -19.27 68.47
C ARG A 3 -1.75 -19.01 67.71
N SER A 4 -1.89 -17.85 67.08
CA SER A 4 -3.00 -17.58 66.15
C SER A 4 -2.59 -18.00 64.74
N ASN A 5 -3.29 -18.99 64.18
CA ASN A 5 -3.15 -19.38 62.79
C ASN A 5 -3.94 -18.39 61.91
N GLY A 6 -3.23 -17.48 61.25
CA GLY A 6 -3.80 -16.59 60.23
C GLY A 6 -4.05 -17.36 58.94
N PHE A 7 -5.33 -17.53 58.59
CA PHE A 7 -5.78 -18.10 57.33
C PHE A 7 -5.72 -16.98 56.26
N ILE A 8 -4.74 -17.05 55.35
CA ILE A 8 -4.62 -16.09 54.23
C ILE A 8 -5.46 -16.63 53.07
N LEU A 9 -6.59 -15.99 52.80
CA LEU A 9 -7.38 -16.19 51.58
C LEU A 9 -6.62 -15.59 50.37
N PRO A 10 -6.41 -16.33 49.27
CA PRO A 10 -5.87 -15.75 48.05
C PRO A 10 -6.95 -14.87 47.41
N LEU A 11 -6.68 -13.57 47.36
CA LEU A 11 -7.48 -12.62 46.59
C LEU A 11 -7.29 -12.96 45.11
N ALA A 12 -8.27 -13.65 44.51
CA ALA A 12 -8.29 -13.94 43.09
C ALA A 12 -8.43 -12.61 42.32
N GLY A 13 -7.29 -12.06 41.88
CA GLY A 13 -7.25 -10.90 41.02
C GLY A 13 -7.88 -11.22 39.67
N VAL A 14 -9.09 -10.72 39.44
CA VAL A 14 -9.71 -10.69 38.12
C VAL A 14 -8.88 -9.73 37.28
N VAL A 15 -7.96 -10.27 36.47
CA VAL A 15 -7.30 -9.51 35.41
C VAL A 15 -8.38 -9.15 34.39
N ALA A 16 -8.89 -7.93 34.48
CA ALA A 16 -9.76 -7.36 33.46
C ALA A 16 -8.97 -7.28 32.16
N LEU A 17 -9.16 -8.26 31.28
CA LEU A 17 -8.73 -8.20 29.89
C LEU A 17 -9.52 -7.08 29.23
N LEU A 18 -8.97 -5.86 29.23
CA LEU A 18 -9.51 -4.77 28.43
C LEU A 18 -9.48 -5.23 26.97
N PRO A 19 -10.62 -5.29 26.27
CA PRO A 19 -10.62 -5.63 24.86
C PRO A 19 -9.83 -4.52 24.14
N VAL A 20 -8.66 -4.89 23.63
CA VAL A 20 -7.94 -4.04 22.68
C VAL A 20 -8.84 -4.01 21.45
N MET A 21 -9.56 -2.91 21.28
CA MET A 21 -10.33 -2.64 20.07
C MET A 21 -9.33 -2.65 18.91
N ALA A 22 -9.26 -3.76 18.18
CA ALA A 22 -8.54 -3.79 16.93
C ALA A 22 -9.18 -2.74 16.02
N SER A 23 -8.46 -1.64 15.77
CA SER A 23 -8.92 -0.63 14.82
C SER A 23 -8.97 -1.27 13.45
N ALA A 24 -10.17 -1.43 12.90
CA ALA A 24 -10.33 -1.93 11.54
C ALA A 24 -9.61 -1.00 10.56
N GLN A 25 -8.76 -1.58 9.70
CA GLN A 25 -8.06 -0.84 8.66
C GLN A 25 -8.98 -0.69 7.45
N THR A 26 -9.15 0.55 6.98
CA THR A 26 -9.95 0.81 5.78
C THR A 26 -9.10 0.59 4.53
N THR A 27 -9.52 -0.37 3.71
CA THR A 27 -8.80 -0.78 2.51
C THR A 27 -9.71 -0.66 1.30
N TRP A 28 -9.17 -0.19 0.17
CA TRP A 28 -9.85 -0.23 -1.12
C TRP A 28 -9.13 -1.19 -2.06
N ILE A 29 -9.88 -1.95 -2.84
CA ILE A 29 -9.36 -2.93 -3.79
C ILE A 29 -9.94 -2.61 -5.17
N GLY A 30 -9.10 -2.66 -6.19
CA GLY A 30 -9.47 -2.15 -7.51
C GLY A 30 -8.68 -2.77 -8.65
N ASN A 31 -9.02 -2.32 -9.86
CA ASN A 31 -8.19 -2.57 -11.03
C ASN A 31 -7.42 -1.29 -11.36
N VAL A 32 -6.15 -1.46 -11.72
CA VAL A 32 -5.24 -0.38 -12.10
C VAL A 32 -4.69 -0.67 -13.47
N PHE A 33 -4.75 0.31 -14.36
CA PHE A 33 -4.30 0.19 -15.74
C PHE A 33 -3.16 1.16 -16.01
N VAL A 34 -2.20 0.74 -16.84
CA VAL A 34 -1.22 1.67 -17.42
C VAL A 34 -1.92 2.48 -18.50
N SER A 35 -2.06 3.78 -18.28
CA SER A 35 -2.71 4.69 -19.23
C SER A 35 -1.71 5.39 -20.16
N ALA A 36 -0.44 5.53 -19.74
CA ALA A 36 0.60 6.10 -20.59
C ALA A 36 2.00 5.57 -20.24
N VAL A 37 2.83 5.43 -21.27
CA VAL A 37 4.27 5.19 -21.18
C VAL A 37 4.97 6.19 -22.12
N PRO A 38 5.46 7.34 -21.63
CA PRO A 38 5.93 8.43 -22.50
C PRO A 38 7.11 8.06 -23.40
N ALA A 39 7.93 7.10 -22.97
CA ALA A 39 9.05 6.58 -23.74
C ALA A 39 9.07 5.04 -23.62
N PRO A 40 8.32 4.29 -24.45
CA PRO A 40 8.18 2.84 -24.30
C PRO A 40 9.52 2.09 -24.33
N ALA A 41 10.47 2.56 -25.14
CA ALA A 41 11.82 1.99 -25.20
C ALA A 41 12.61 2.13 -23.87
N SER A 42 12.25 3.08 -22.99
CA SER A 42 12.87 3.20 -21.66
C SER A 42 12.30 2.22 -20.64
N CYS A 43 11.23 1.49 -21.00
CA CYS A 43 10.61 0.45 -20.18
C CYS A 43 10.99 -0.97 -20.65
N LEU A 44 12.16 -1.14 -21.27
CA LEU A 44 12.72 -2.45 -21.57
C LEU A 44 13.65 -2.90 -20.43
N ASN A 45 13.53 -4.15 -20.00
CA ASN A 45 14.50 -4.76 -19.08
C ASN A 45 15.83 -5.08 -19.79
N SER A 46 16.79 -5.64 -19.04
CA SER A 46 18.12 -6.04 -19.57
C SER A 46 18.06 -7.06 -20.71
N SER A 47 16.94 -7.77 -20.88
CA SER A 47 16.70 -8.74 -21.95
C SER A 47 15.95 -8.13 -23.14
N GLY A 48 15.71 -6.82 -23.15
CA GLY A 48 14.97 -6.13 -24.21
C GLY A 48 13.46 -6.37 -24.19
N VAL A 49 12.92 -6.92 -23.09
CA VAL A 49 11.49 -7.19 -22.94
C VAL A 49 10.82 -6.04 -22.20
N SER A 50 9.67 -5.60 -22.71
CA SER A 50 8.87 -4.56 -22.06
C SER A 50 8.42 -5.01 -20.67
N VAL A 51 8.61 -4.13 -19.68
CA VAL A 51 8.12 -4.33 -18.30
C VAL A 51 6.79 -3.63 -18.05
N ALA A 52 6.35 -2.76 -18.97
CA ALA A 52 5.09 -2.05 -18.87
C ALA A 52 4.65 -1.55 -20.25
N GLU A 53 3.39 -1.83 -20.61
CA GLU A 53 2.76 -1.36 -21.83
C GLU A 53 1.41 -0.68 -21.52
N VAL A 54 0.98 0.23 -22.38
CA VAL A 54 -0.35 0.86 -22.24
C VAL A 54 -1.42 -0.22 -22.35
N GLY A 55 -2.34 -0.24 -21.39
CA GLY A 55 -3.38 -1.27 -21.28
C GLY A 55 -3.03 -2.40 -20.31
N ASP A 56 -1.78 -2.51 -19.85
CA ASP A 56 -1.42 -3.47 -18.80
C ASP A 56 -2.31 -3.28 -17.57
N ALA A 57 -2.81 -4.40 -17.04
CA ALA A 57 -3.76 -4.41 -15.95
C ALA A 57 -3.16 -5.07 -14.69
N TYR A 58 -3.44 -4.45 -13.54
CA TYR A 58 -3.02 -4.88 -12.23
C TYR A 58 -4.21 -4.91 -11.28
N ARG A 59 -4.21 -5.87 -10.34
CA ARG A 59 -5.07 -5.80 -9.16
C ARG A 59 -4.41 -4.90 -8.12
N GLY A 60 -5.10 -3.84 -7.75
CA GLY A 60 -4.60 -2.85 -6.80
C GLY A 60 -5.17 -3.03 -5.40
N VAL A 61 -4.35 -2.81 -4.37
CA VAL A 61 -4.78 -2.61 -2.98
C VAL A 61 -4.32 -1.23 -2.54
N TYR A 62 -5.23 -0.41 -2.04
CA TYR A 62 -4.98 0.97 -1.67
C TYR A 62 -5.40 1.25 -0.23
N ARG A 63 -4.50 1.81 0.57
CA ARG A 63 -4.71 2.20 1.97
C ARG A 63 -4.06 3.56 2.21
N PRO A 64 -4.80 4.67 2.14
CA PRO A 64 -4.25 5.99 2.42
C PRO A 64 -4.11 6.27 3.92
N ALA A 65 -3.11 7.08 4.27
CA ALA A 65 -2.95 7.69 5.59
C ALA A 65 -3.91 8.88 5.75
N VAL A 66 -5.17 8.61 6.08
CA VAL A 66 -6.16 9.63 6.44
C VAL A 66 -6.71 9.33 7.83
N SER A 67 -6.88 10.38 8.63
CA SER A 67 -7.48 10.28 9.96
C SER A 67 -8.87 9.64 9.88
N GLY A 68 -9.19 8.78 10.85
CA GLY A 68 -10.49 8.09 10.91
C GLY A 68 -10.61 6.81 10.08
N LEU A 69 -9.57 6.42 9.32
CA LEU A 69 -9.58 5.18 8.53
C LEU A 69 -8.99 3.96 9.25
N GLY A 70 -8.44 4.14 10.46
CA GLY A 70 -7.73 3.07 11.17
C GLY A 70 -6.43 2.61 10.50
N ASN A 71 -5.97 3.29 9.44
CA ASN A 71 -4.76 2.94 8.69
C ASN A 71 -3.45 3.38 9.35
N GLY A 72 -3.51 4.11 10.46
CA GLY A 72 -2.34 4.72 11.08
C GLY A 72 -1.81 5.90 10.28
N ALA A 73 -0.50 6.15 10.38
CA ALA A 73 0.16 7.28 9.73
C ALA A 73 0.73 6.93 8.33
N ASP A 74 0.69 5.65 7.93
CA ASP A 74 1.36 5.17 6.73
C ASP A 74 0.37 4.97 5.58
N SER A 75 0.76 5.36 4.38
CA SER A 75 0.01 5.01 3.17
C SER A 75 0.62 3.79 2.48
N TYR A 76 -0.23 2.98 1.86
CA TYR A 76 0.19 1.77 1.16
C TYR A 76 -0.54 1.61 -0.17
N LEU A 77 0.22 1.24 -1.20
CA LEU A 77 -0.29 0.87 -2.51
C LEU A 77 0.41 -0.43 -2.92
N ALA A 78 -0.37 -1.45 -3.25
CA ALA A 78 0.12 -2.65 -3.91
C ALA A 78 -0.54 -2.80 -5.28
N LEU A 79 0.23 -3.27 -6.25
CA LEU A 79 -0.19 -3.61 -7.60
C LEU A 79 0.27 -5.03 -7.88
N VAL A 80 -0.65 -5.93 -8.22
CA VAL A 80 -0.38 -7.32 -8.51
C VAL A 80 -0.82 -7.62 -9.93
N GLY A 81 0.13 -7.85 -10.82
CA GLY A 81 -0.09 -8.27 -12.19
C GLY A 81 0.09 -9.78 -12.35
N ALA A 82 -0.07 -10.29 -13.57
CA ALA A 82 0.01 -11.72 -13.86
C ALA A 82 1.39 -12.35 -13.58
N ARG A 83 2.45 -11.54 -13.64
CA ARG A 83 3.84 -12.02 -13.52
C ARG A 83 4.64 -11.28 -12.45
N SER A 84 4.01 -10.37 -11.71
CA SER A 84 4.75 -9.46 -10.86
C SER A 84 3.90 -8.78 -9.80
N SER A 85 4.49 -8.47 -8.63
CA SER A 85 3.88 -7.61 -7.60
C SER A 85 4.76 -6.42 -7.29
N PHE A 86 4.18 -5.23 -7.23
CA PHE A 86 4.85 -3.96 -6.92
C PHE A 86 4.16 -3.33 -5.71
N THR A 87 4.93 -2.91 -4.72
CA THR A 87 4.40 -2.32 -3.49
C THR A 87 5.13 -1.03 -3.17
N ILE A 88 4.39 -0.01 -2.73
CA ILE A 88 4.93 1.22 -2.18
C ILE A 88 4.32 1.42 -0.79
N MET A 89 5.17 1.66 0.20
CA MET A 89 4.77 2.13 1.52
C MET A 89 5.35 3.52 1.76
N VAL A 90 4.50 4.43 2.22
CA VAL A 90 4.87 5.81 2.53
C VAL A 90 4.72 6.01 4.04
N PRO A 91 5.81 5.99 4.80
CA PRO A 91 5.73 6.13 6.24
C PRO A 91 5.34 7.55 6.64
N ASN A 92 4.46 7.67 7.63
CA ASN A 92 4.00 8.91 8.25
C ASN A 92 3.50 9.98 7.27
N ASN A 93 2.96 9.58 6.11
CA ASN A 93 2.53 10.53 5.10
C ASN A 93 1.51 9.96 4.10
N THR A 94 0.87 10.88 3.39
CA THR A 94 0.13 10.60 2.17
C THR A 94 1.07 10.53 0.97
N PHE A 95 0.63 9.86 -0.10
CA PHE A 95 1.30 9.90 -1.38
C PHE A 95 1.37 11.34 -1.90
N ARG A 96 2.57 11.78 -2.32
CA ARG A 96 2.81 13.12 -2.87
C ARG A 96 3.72 13.04 -4.09
N ALA A 97 3.52 13.97 -5.01
CA ALA A 97 4.42 14.17 -6.13
C ALA A 97 5.80 14.67 -5.64
N GLY A 98 6.86 14.29 -6.37
CA GLY A 98 8.24 14.73 -6.12
C GLY A 98 9.00 13.95 -5.05
N ILE A 99 8.43 12.87 -4.52
CA ILE A 99 9.06 12.05 -3.48
C ILE A 99 9.40 10.66 -4.03
N ASN A 100 10.61 10.20 -3.71
CA ASN A 100 11.05 8.84 -3.97
C ASN A 100 10.67 7.94 -2.78
N TYR A 101 9.90 6.90 -3.04
CA TYR A 101 9.51 5.94 -2.00
C TYR A 101 10.18 4.61 -2.22
N GLY A 102 10.50 3.94 -1.10
CA GLY A 102 10.90 2.55 -1.12
C GLY A 102 9.78 1.70 -1.73
N SER A 103 10.13 0.95 -2.75
CA SER A 103 9.28 0.00 -3.42
C SER A 103 9.92 -1.38 -3.37
N SER A 104 9.09 -2.40 -3.18
CA SER A 104 9.51 -3.78 -3.32
C SER A 104 8.81 -4.39 -4.50
N TYR A 105 9.56 -5.16 -5.28
CA TYR A 105 9.03 -5.84 -6.44
C TYR A 105 9.39 -7.32 -6.45
N VAL A 106 8.45 -8.14 -6.92
CA VAL A 106 8.65 -9.56 -7.17
C VAL A 106 8.34 -9.80 -8.63
N SER A 107 9.27 -10.41 -9.36
CA SER A 107 9.09 -10.84 -10.76
C SER A 107 8.95 -12.36 -10.83
N SER A 108 8.35 -12.88 -11.91
CA SER A 108 8.18 -14.31 -12.19
C SER A 108 9.48 -15.11 -12.21
N THR A 109 10.65 -14.46 -12.25
CA THR A 109 11.97 -15.09 -12.12
C THR A 109 12.50 -15.11 -10.68
N ILE A 110 11.66 -14.84 -9.67
CA ILE A 110 12.04 -14.79 -8.23
C ILE A 110 13.15 -13.77 -7.96
N ASN A 111 13.15 -12.67 -8.72
CA ASN A 111 14.00 -11.53 -8.40
C ASN A 111 13.27 -10.66 -7.37
N PHE A 112 13.88 -10.52 -6.20
CA PHE A 112 13.49 -9.57 -5.16
C PHE A 112 14.42 -8.37 -5.23
N GLY A 113 13.86 -7.17 -5.34
CA GLY A 113 14.63 -5.94 -5.30
C GLY A 113 13.89 -4.87 -4.51
N SER A 114 14.65 -4.11 -3.73
CA SER A 114 14.21 -2.83 -3.20
C SER A 114 14.65 -1.74 -4.17
N ASN A 115 13.74 -0.87 -4.61
CA ASN A 115 14.08 0.29 -5.41
C ASN A 115 13.36 1.55 -4.95
N THR A 116 13.85 2.72 -5.34
CA THR A 116 13.10 3.97 -5.26
C THR A 116 12.20 4.12 -6.48
N ALA A 117 10.89 3.93 -6.29
CA ALA A 117 9.92 4.39 -7.26
C ALA A 117 9.63 5.86 -6.97
N GLY A 118 9.95 6.72 -7.93
CA GLY A 118 9.68 8.15 -7.82
C GLY A 118 8.23 8.42 -8.17
N ILE A 119 7.41 8.89 -7.23
CA ILE A 119 6.08 9.39 -7.58
C ILE A 119 6.27 10.80 -8.11
N THR A 120 6.15 10.97 -9.42
CA THR A 120 6.33 12.28 -10.07
C THR A 120 5.02 13.04 -10.20
N ALA A 121 3.89 12.33 -10.19
CA ALA A 121 2.56 12.90 -10.09
C ALA A 121 1.64 11.98 -9.28
N TRP A 122 0.74 12.56 -8.50
CA TRP A 122 -0.28 11.83 -7.76
C TRP A 122 -1.56 12.65 -7.66
N THR A 123 -2.68 12.06 -8.06
CA THR A 123 -4.01 12.61 -7.85
C THR A 123 -4.94 11.52 -7.32
N GLN A 124 -5.82 11.91 -6.41
CA GLN A 124 -6.81 11.02 -5.81
C GLN A 124 -8.15 11.72 -5.76
N VAL A 125 -9.22 11.01 -6.11
CA VAL A 125 -10.60 11.49 -6.01
C VAL A 125 -11.45 10.45 -5.27
N PRO A 126 -12.11 10.80 -4.16
CA PRO A 126 -12.07 12.10 -3.49
C PRO A 126 -10.70 12.37 -2.84
N VAL A 127 -10.36 13.65 -2.62
CA VAL A 127 -9.07 14.05 -2.00
C VAL A 127 -8.95 13.54 -0.56
N THR A 128 -10.06 13.47 0.16
CA THR A 128 -10.12 12.99 1.55
C THR A 128 -11.18 11.90 1.69
N PRO A 129 -10.83 10.63 1.42
CA PRO A 129 -11.74 9.51 1.60
C PRO A 129 -12.03 9.28 3.10
N ALA A 130 -13.25 8.89 3.39
CA ALA A 130 -13.70 8.47 4.71
C ALA A 130 -13.94 6.95 4.71
N ALA A 131 -14.15 6.36 5.89
CA ALA A 131 -14.43 4.93 6.03
C ALA A 131 -15.71 4.47 5.28
N THR A 132 -16.59 5.41 4.93
CA THR A 132 -17.82 5.18 4.15
C THR A 132 -17.66 5.47 2.65
N THR A 133 -16.49 5.94 2.20
CA THR A 133 -16.25 6.22 0.79
C THR A 133 -16.19 4.92 0.01
N LEU A 134 -17.24 4.63 -0.77
CA LEU A 134 -17.32 3.38 -1.52
C LEU A 134 -16.31 3.28 -2.65
N ASN A 135 -15.99 4.39 -3.32
CA ASN A 135 -15.12 4.39 -4.49
C ASN A 135 -14.04 5.47 -4.39
N VAL A 136 -12.82 5.10 -4.78
CA VAL A 136 -11.66 5.99 -4.87
C VAL A 136 -11.01 5.78 -6.24
N THR A 137 -10.72 6.88 -6.93
CA THR A 137 -9.91 6.88 -8.14
C THR A 137 -8.54 7.45 -7.83
N VAL A 138 -7.48 6.79 -8.27
CA VAL A 138 -6.10 7.24 -8.15
C VAL A 138 -5.48 7.32 -9.54
N THR A 139 -4.83 8.44 -9.86
CA THR A 139 -3.93 8.54 -11.01
C THR A 139 -2.54 8.86 -10.49
N ALA A 140 -1.55 8.07 -10.88
CA ALA A 140 -0.17 8.20 -10.40
C ALA A 140 0.81 8.10 -11.57
N THR A 141 1.83 8.95 -11.59
CA THR A 141 2.98 8.78 -12.49
C THR A 141 4.17 8.31 -11.68
N LEU A 142 4.71 7.15 -12.06
CA LEU A 142 5.79 6.46 -11.37
C LEU A 142 7.03 6.45 -12.27
N ALA A 143 8.12 7.04 -11.80
CA ALA A 143 9.45 6.93 -12.39
C ALA A 143 10.21 5.72 -11.82
N ASN A 144 11.11 5.18 -12.62
CA ASN A 144 11.87 3.95 -12.35
C ASN A 144 10.95 2.75 -12.02
N PHE A 145 9.81 2.70 -12.72
CA PHE A 145 8.83 1.64 -12.54
C PHE A 145 9.47 0.28 -12.79
N TRP A 146 9.14 -0.71 -11.95
CA TRP A 146 9.77 -2.05 -11.96
C TRP A 146 11.29 -2.06 -11.89
N ASN A 147 11.92 -1.04 -11.29
CA ASN A 147 13.39 -0.95 -11.21
C ASN A 147 14.08 -0.83 -12.59
N VAL A 148 13.34 -0.40 -13.61
CA VAL A 148 13.91 -0.05 -14.90
C VAL A 148 14.19 1.45 -14.90
N LYS A 149 15.47 1.82 -14.82
CA LYS A 149 15.89 3.24 -14.77
C LYS A 149 15.37 3.99 -16.00
N GLY A 150 14.67 5.10 -15.76
CA GLY A 150 14.07 5.90 -16.82
C GLY A 150 12.73 5.38 -17.36
N CYS A 151 12.27 4.20 -16.92
CA CYS A 151 10.90 3.76 -17.19
C CYS A 151 9.93 4.61 -16.37
N THR A 152 9.11 5.38 -17.07
CA THR A 152 8.08 6.21 -16.45
C THR A 152 6.73 5.74 -16.94
N VAL A 153 5.82 5.43 -16.02
CA VAL A 153 4.46 4.97 -16.34
C VAL A 153 3.44 5.87 -15.65
N THR A 154 2.32 6.11 -16.32
CA THR A 154 1.13 6.66 -15.68
C THR A 154 0.13 5.55 -15.48
N LEU A 155 -0.32 5.41 -14.24
CA LEU A 155 -1.30 4.46 -13.78
C LEU A 155 -2.62 5.18 -13.50
N GLN A 156 -3.71 4.52 -13.83
CA GLN A 156 -5.06 4.94 -13.45
C GLN A 156 -5.78 3.76 -12.79
N GLY A 157 -6.17 3.93 -11.54
CA GLY A 157 -6.83 2.92 -10.73
C GLY A 157 -8.20 3.36 -10.27
N GLY A 158 -9.20 2.51 -10.47
CA GLY A 158 -10.51 2.61 -9.84
C GLY A 158 -10.63 1.56 -8.75
N PHE A 159 -10.84 1.99 -7.51
CA PHE A 159 -10.88 1.14 -6.32
C PHE A 159 -12.22 1.24 -5.63
N THR A 160 -12.67 0.13 -5.06
CA THR A 160 -13.89 0.01 -4.27
C THR A 160 -13.54 -0.43 -2.86
N LEU A 161 -14.27 0.08 -1.87
CA LEU A 161 -14.08 -0.25 -0.46
C LEU A 161 -14.17 -1.76 -0.27
N ALA A 162 -13.16 -2.34 0.37
CA ALA A 162 -13.13 -3.75 0.71
C ALA A 162 -14.23 -4.05 1.76
N PRO A 163 -14.92 -5.20 1.64
CA PRO A 163 -15.92 -5.62 2.61
C PRO A 163 -15.31 -5.95 3.98
#